data_AF-A0A0S4KR55-F1
#
_entry.id   AF-A0A0S4KR55-F1
#
_cell.length_a   1.000
_cell.length_b   1.000
_cell.length_c   1.000
_cell.angle_alpha   90.00
_cell.angle_beta   90.00
_cell.angle_gamma   90.00
#
_symmetry.space_group_name_H-M   'P 1'
#
loop_
_entity.id
_entity.type
_entity.pdbx_description
1 polymer ?
#
loop_
_entity_poly.entity_id
_entity_poly.type
_entity_poly.pdbx_seq_one_letter_code
_entity_poly.pdbx_strand_id
1 'polypeptide(L)'
;MRLLVEWIRRAAEARLRVSAGYITELGEATFSGFIKFVLFLPLAGHRGRTEGTLLHVARLVTFRHEDCESCLQGAINVALDEGVEPSSVAAVLGGDHSTMPPAVSLIVRFTEGVLAMDGSECEPRQEIFDRYGVTTLAELSLAIASARVFPTIKRGLGHSVSCAAVKPAVLLAREVSPWQGGGERGAVWCLPGALMAGDEAPSQVHGAYKTQDHLVWVPRYRRNILVLGIAESLKKVLCGVGELHPELVAGGNLEWSGTISICPW
;
A
#
# COMPACT_ATOMS: atom_id res chain seq x y z
N MET A 1 -12.19 3.83 21.54
CA MET A 1 -11.09 3.12 20.85
C MET A 1 -11.60 1.98 19.97
N ARG A 2 -12.14 0.89 20.54
CA ARG A 2 -12.68 -0.26 19.77
C ARG A 2 -13.74 0.10 18.72
N LEU A 3 -14.67 1.02 19.04
CA LEU A 3 -15.69 1.48 18.10
C LEU A 3 -15.12 2.10 16.81
N LEU A 4 -14.04 2.89 16.93
CA LEU A 4 -13.38 3.52 15.78
C LEU A 4 -12.70 2.46 14.90
N VAL A 5 -11.99 1.52 15.52
CA VAL A 5 -11.32 0.42 14.80
C VAL A 5 -12.34 -0.41 14.00
N GLU A 6 -13.43 -0.81 14.64
CA GLU A 6 -14.50 -1.58 13.98
C GLU A 6 -15.26 -0.78 12.91
N TRP A 7 -15.41 0.53 13.08
CA TRP A 7 -15.98 1.38 12.04
C TRP A 7 -15.07 1.45 10.81
N ILE A 8 -13.76 1.71 10.99
CA ILE A 8 -12.80 1.75 9.88
C ILE A 8 -12.72 0.41 9.17
N ARG A 9 -12.69 -0.69 9.92
CA ARG A 9 -12.71 -2.04 9.34
C ARG A 9 -13.95 -2.23 8.48
N ARG A 10 -15.15 -1.97 9.01
CA ARG A 10 -16.40 -2.14 8.25
C ARG A 10 -16.46 -1.25 7.01
N ALA A 11 -16.00 -0.01 7.10
CA ALA A 11 -15.91 0.89 5.94
C ALA A 11 -14.95 0.34 4.87
N ALA A 12 -13.80 -0.19 5.28
CA ALA A 12 -12.85 -0.81 4.36
C ALA A 12 -13.44 -2.07 3.70
N GLU A 13 -14.07 -2.96 4.46
CA GLU A 13 -14.69 -4.18 3.94
C GLU A 13 -15.86 -3.88 2.99
N ALA A 14 -16.68 -2.88 3.30
CA ALA A 14 -17.78 -2.46 2.43
C ALA A 14 -17.27 -1.93 1.08
N ARG A 15 -16.17 -1.16 1.09
CA ARG A 15 -15.59 -0.60 -0.13
C ARG A 15 -14.78 -1.61 -0.93
N LEU A 16 -13.96 -2.43 -0.27
CA LEU A 16 -13.06 -3.37 -0.93
C LEU A 16 -13.72 -4.71 -1.24
N ARG A 17 -14.83 -5.04 -0.57
CA ARG A 17 -15.54 -6.33 -0.63
C ARG A 17 -14.62 -7.54 -0.35
N VAL A 18 -13.65 -7.34 0.55
CA VAL A 18 -12.73 -8.37 1.06
C VAL A 18 -12.56 -8.17 2.56
N SER A 19 -12.16 -9.22 3.28
CA SER A 19 -11.90 -9.12 4.73
C SER A 19 -10.75 -8.15 5.03
N ALA A 20 -10.93 -7.35 6.09
CA ALA A 20 -9.94 -6.43 6.61
C ALA A 20 -9.64 -6.69 8.11
N GLY A 21 -9.71 -7.96 8.54
CA GLY A 21 -9.50 -8.36 9.93
C GLY A 21 -8.19 -7.85 10.56
N TYR A 22 -7.13 -7.70 9.75
CA TYR A 22 -5.86 -7.12 10.17
C TYR A 22 -5.99 -5.70 10.78
N ILE A 23 -7.03 -4.94 10.43
CA ILE A 23 -7.28 -3.61 10.98
C ILE A 23 -7.66 -3.71 12.47
N THR A 24 -8.50 -4.69 12.84
CA THR A 24 -8.86 -4.95 14.24
C THR A 24 -7.63 -5.36 15.03
N GLU A 25 -6.87 -6.33 14.51
CA GLU A 25 -5.66 -6.81 15.16
C GLU A 25 -4.61 -5.71 15.34
N LEU A 26 -4.38 -4.88 14.32
CA LEU A 26 -3.47 -3.74 14.41
C LEU A 26 -3.94 -2.73 15.48
N GLY A 27 -5.24 -2.46 15.55
CA GLY A 27 -5.83 -1.56 16.53
C GLY A 27 -5.74 -2.06 17.97
N GLU A 28 -5.90 -3.38 18.18
CA GLU A 28 -5.79 -4.00 19.50
C GLU A 28 -4.33 -4.16 19.95
N ALA A 29 -3.42 -4.51 19.04
CA ALA A 29 -2.00 -4.65 19.32
C ALA A 29 -1.33 -3.29 19.57
N THR A 30 -1.65 -2.28 18.74
CA THR A 30 -1.06 -0.93 18.88
C THR A 30 -1.98 0.15 18.32
N PHE A 31 -2.79 0.76 19.19
CA PHE A 31 -3.69 1.84 18.78
C PHE A 31 -2.95 3.04 18.17
N SER A 32 -1.75 3.37 18.68
CA SER A 32 -0.94 4.45 18.10
C SER A 32 -0.42 4.12 16.69
N GLY A 33 -0.11 2.85 16.42
CA GLY A 33 0.24 2.36 15.09
C GLY A 33 -0.96 2.38 14.15
N PHE A 34 -2.12 1.94 14.63
CA PHE A 34 -3.39 2.03 13.91
C PHE A 34 -3.72 3.47 13.50
N ILE A 35 -3.60 4.46 14.39
CA ILE A 35 -3.85 5.87 14.03
C ILE A 35 -2.92 6.34 12.92
N LYS A 36 -1.63 5.98 12.96
CA LYS A 36 -0.68 6.31 11.87
C LYS A 36 -1.05 5.62 10.55
N PHE A 37 -1.51 4.38 10.62
CA PHE A 37 -2.02 3.66 9.46
C PHE A 37 -3.26 4.35 8.86
N VAL A 38 -4.20 4.78 9.68
CA VAL A 38 -5.38 5.55 9.23
C VAL A 38 -4.98 6.86 8.57
N LEU A 39 -4.01 7.58 9.15
CA LEU A 39 -3.48 8.83 8.60
C LEU A 39 -2.68 8.62 7.29
N PHE A 40 -2.26 7.39 7.00
CA PHE A 40 -1.64 7.02 5.74
C PHE A 40 -2.67 6.77 4.62
N LEU A 41 -3.93 6.43 4.94
CA LEU A 41 -4.96 6.11 3.94
C LEU A 41 -5.21 7.22 2.90
N PRO A 42 -5.21 8.53 3.25
CA PRO A 42 -5.33 9.60 2.25
C PRO A 42 -4.20 9.59 1.21
N LEU A 43 -2.98 9.17 1.60
CA LEU A 43 -1.86 9.00 0.66
C LEU A 43 -2.11 7.81 -0.26
N ALA A 44 -2.58 6.68 0.29
CA ALA A 44 -2.90 5.49 -0.50
C ALA A 44 -4.03 5.73 -1.52
N GLY A 45 -5.01 6.56 -1.13
CA GLY A 45 -6.11 7.00 -1.98
C GLY A 45 -5.80 8.23 -2.84
N HIS A 46 -4.55 8.72 -2.85
CA HIS A 46 -4.23 9.96 -3.55
C HIS A 46 -4.53 9.82 -5.06
N ARG A 47 -5.24 10.84 -5.56
CA ARG A 47 -5.52 11.09 -6.97
C ARG A 47 -5.55 12.59 -7.15
N GLY A 48 -4.76 13.09 -8.08
CA GLY A 48 -4.75 14.50 -8.44
C GLY A 48 -5.18 14.66 -9.89
N ARG A 49 -4.20 14.92 -10.75
CA ARG A 49 -4.45 15.22 -12.17
C ARG A 49 -4.33 14.02 -13.09
N THR A 50 -3.74 12.92 -12.61
CA THR A 50 -3.57 11.71 -13.41
C THR A 50 -4.90 11.02 -13.60
N GLU A 51 -5.10 10.48 -14.80
CA GLU A 51 -6.24 9.63 -15.11
C GLU A 51 -6.35 8.46 -14.11
N GLY A 52 -7.55 8.23 -13.59
CA GLY A 52 -7.81 7.19 -12.58
C GLY A 52 -7.40 5.80 -13.04
N THR A 53 -7.62 5.46 -14.31
CA THR A 53 -7.22 4.19 -14.93
C THR A 53 -5.74 3.90 -14.73
N LEU A 54 -4.86 4.88 -15.01
CA LEU A 54 -3.41 4.69 -14.92
C LEU A 54 -2.98 4.41 -13.48
N LEU A 55 -3.57 5.13 -12.51
CA LEU A 55 -3.29 4.91 -11.09
C LEU A 55 -3.77 3.53 -10.61
N HIS A 56 -4.88 3.04 -11.15
CA HIS A 56 -5.39 1.69 -10.86
C HIS A 56 -4.51 0.59 -11.44
N VAL A 57 -4.05 0.76 -12.69
CA VAL A 57 -3.11 -0.18 -13.32
C VAL A 57 -1.86 -0.33 -12.47
N ALA A 58 -1.24 0.78 -12.04
CA ALA A 58 -0.06 0.73 -11.18
C ALA A 58 -0.31 -0.02 -9.85
N ARG A 59 -1.46 0.23 -9.20
CA ARG A 59 -1.85 -0.49 -7.97
C ARG A 59 -2.07 -1.99 -8.22
N LEU A 60 -2.75 -2.36 -9.30
CA LEU A 60 -3.02 -3.76 -9.65
C LEU A 60 -1.73 -4.55 -9.89
N VAL A 61 -0.81 -3.99 -10.69
CA VAL A 61 0.51 -4.58 -10.94
C VAL A 61 1.29 -4.73 -9.63
N THR A 62 1.26 -3.71 -8.77
CA THR A 62 1.94 -3.75 -7.47
C THR A 62 1.36 -4.82 -6.56
N PHE A 63 0.04 -4.92 -6.41
CA PHE A 63 -0.57 -5.95 -5.58
C PHE A 63 -0.36 -7.37 -6.11
N ARG A 64 -0.30 -7.53 -7.44
CA ARG A 64 0.08 -8.79 -8.09
C ARG A 64 1.53 -9.15 -7.77
N HIS A 65 2.46 -8.21 -7.90
CA HIS A 65 3.88 -8.42 -7.57
C HIS A 65 4.08 -8.77 -6.10
N GLU A 66 3.35 -8.09 -5.20
CA GLU A 66 3.41 -8.34 -3.77
C GLU A 66 2.73 -9.65 -3.34
N ASP A 67 2.13 -10.40 -4.27
CA ASP A 67 1.45 -11.68 -4.00
C ASP A 67 0.46 -11.59 -2.82
N CYS A 68 -0.34 -10.52 -2.80
CA CYS A 68 -1.42 -10.33 -1.83
C CYS A 68 -2.78 -10.45 -2.53
N GLU A 69 -3.33 -11.65 -2.57
CA GLU A 69 -4.59 -11.96 -3.25
C GLU A 69 -5.76 -11.08 -2.80
N SER A 70 -5.99 -10.95 -1.49
CA SER A 70 -7.07 -10.08 -0.98
C SER A 70 -6.85 -8.60 -1.31
N CYS A 71 -5.60 -8.15 -1.40
CA CYS A 71 -5.29 -6.79 -1.82
C CYS A 71 -5.58 -6.61 -3.32
N LEU A 72 -5.16 -7.57 -4.13
CA LEU A 72 -5.40 -7.59 -5.57
C LEU A 72 -6.90 -7.62 -5.89
N GLN A 73 -7.67 -8.51 -5.25
CA GLN A 73 -9.12 -8.57 -5.41
C GLN A 73 -9.81 -7.27 -4.98
N GLY A 74 -9.41 -6.69 -3.84
CA GLY A 74 -9.94 -5.40 -3.40
C GLY A 74 -9.64 -4.27 -4.40
N ALA A 75 -8.44 -4.26 -4.98
CA ALA A 75 -8.06 -3.29 -6.00
C ALA A 75 -8.85 -3.48 -7.31
N ILE A 76 -9.10 -4.72 -7.74
CA ILE A 76 -9.96 -5.03 -8.88
C ILE A 76 -11.37 -4.46 -8.65
N ASN A 77 -11.96 -4.73 -7.48
CA ASN A 77 -13.30 -4.27 -7.14
C ASN A 77 -13.40 -2.74 -7.21
N VAL A 78 -12.42 -2.03 -6.63
CA VAL A 78 -12.40 -0.56 -6.65
C VAL A 78 -12.16 -0.01 -8.05
N ALA A 79 -11.29 -0.64 -8.85
CA ALA A 79 -11.02 -0.21 -10.22
C ALA A 79 -12.29 -0.29 -11.07
N LEU A 80 -13.03 -1.41 -10.98
CA LEU A 80 -14.29 -1.61 -11.71
C LEU A 80 -15.38 -0.63 -11.25
N ASP A 81 -15.54 -0.42 -9.94
CA ASP A 81 -16.51 0.54 -9.38
C ASP A 81 -16.27 1.98 -9.88
N GLU A 82 -15.02 2.30 -10.22
CA GLU A 82 -14.62 3.63 -10.66
C GLU A 82 -14.46 3.72 -12.18
N GLY A 83 -14.99 2.74 -12.92
CA GLY A 83 -15.14 2.80 -14.36
C GLY A 83 -13.91 2.35 -15.16
N VAL A 84 -12.94 1.66 -14.54
CA VAL A 84 -11.88 1.00 -15.31
C VAL A 84 -12.51 -0.11 -16.14
N GLU A 85 -12.25 -0.09 -17.44
CA GLU A 85 -12.73 -1.09 -18.38
C GLU A 85 -12.33 -2.51 -17.94
N PRO A 86 -13.27 -3.47 -17.84
CA PRO A 86 -12.97 -4.85 -17.45
C PRO A 86 -11.90 -5.51 -18.33
N SER A 87 -11.88 -5.15 -19.62
CA SER A 87 -10.87 -5.61 -20.58
C SER A 87 -9.45 -5.15 -20.21
N SER A 88 -9.29 -3.93 -19.67
CA SER A 88 -8.00 -3.43 -19.20
C SER A 88 -7.55 -4.15 -17.94
N VAL A 89 -8.47 -4.40 -17.00
CA VAL A 89 -8.17 -5.21 -15.80
C VAL A 89 -7.73 -6.62 -16.19
N ALA A 90 -8.48 -7.26 -17.09
CA ALA A 90 -8.18 -8.61 -17.58
C ALA A 90 -6.80 -8.68 -18.26
N ALA A 91 -6.48 -7.70 -19.11
CA ALA A 91 -5.19 -7.63 -19.79
C ALA A 91 -4.04 -7.51 -18.77
N VAL A 92 -4.17 -6.60 -17.79
CA VAL A 92 -3.18 -6.44 -16.71
C VAL A 92 -2.98 -7.74 -15.95
N LEU A 93 -4.06 -8.43 -15.56
CA LEU A 93 -3.98 -9.70 -14.83
C LEU A 93 -3.35 -10.82 -15.67
N GLY A 94 -3.68 -10.88 -16.97
CA GLY A 94 -3.12 -11.86 -17.91
C GLY A 94 -1.63 -11.69 -18.17
N GLY A 95 -1.07 -10.50 -17.94
CA GLY A 95 0.36 -10.21 -18.16
C GLY A 95 0.78 -10.16 -19.63
N ASP A 96 -0.17 -10.16 -20.56
CA ASP A 96 0.12 -10.06 -21.99
C ASP A 96 0.10 -8.59 -22.44
N HIS A 97 1.28 -7.98 -22.42
CA HIS A 97 1.48 -6.59 -22.84
C HIS A 97 1.03 -6.29 -24.27
N SER A 98 0.99 -7.30 -25.15
CA SER A 98 0.63 -7.12 -26.57
C SER A 98 -0.86 -6.85 -26.78
N THR A 99 -1.69 -7.25 -25.82
CA THR A 99 -3.15 -7.06 -25.85
C THR A 99 -3.61 -5.81 -25.12
N MET A 100 -2.69 -5.15 -24.41
CA MET A 100 -3.00 -3.95 -23.62
C MET A 100 -3.05 -2.70 -24.51
N PRO A 101 -3.95 -1.74 -24.20
CA PRO A 101 -3.85 -0.40 -24.75
C PRO A 101 -2.47 0.21 -24.49
N PRO A 102 -1.91 1.03 -25.40
CA PRO A 102 -0.54 1.54 -25.28
C PRO A 102 -0.24 2.24 -23.94
N ALA A 103 -1.18 3.07 -23.46
CA ALA A 103 -1.04 3.75 -22.17
C ALA A 103 -1.00 2.75 -20.99
N VAL A 104 -1.84 1.72 -21.01
CA VAL A 104 -1.86 0.67 -19.97
C VAL A 104 -0.54 -0.10 -19.99
N SER A 105 -0.09 -0.55 -21.16
CA SER A 105 1.17 -1.28 -21.32
C SER A 105 2.37 -0.48 -20.80
N LEU A 106 2.41 0.82 -21.09
CA LEU A 106 3.45 1.73 -20.60
C LEU A 106 3.48 1.79 -19.06
N ILE A 107 2.32 1.92 -18.40
CA ILE A 107 2.26 1.94 -16.93
C ILE A 107 2.63 0.59 -16.32
N VAL A 108 2.23 -0.53 -16.95
CA VAL A 108 2.63 -1.87 -16.47
C VAL A 108 4.14 -2.00 -16.51
N ARG A 109 4.78 -1.71 -17.64
CA ARG A 109 6.24 -1.78 -17.81
C ARG A 109 6.98 -0.89 -16.82
N PHE A 110 6.52 0.36 -16.65
CA PHE A 110 7.09 1.26 -15.64
C PHE A 110 6.98 0.67 -14.23
N THR A 111 5.80 0.20 -13.86
CA THR A 111 5.55 -0.33 -12.52
C THR A 111 6.36 -1.59 -12.25
N GLU A 112 6.43 -2.52 -13.20
CA GLU A 112 7.23 -3.73 -13.09
C GLU A 112 8.72 -3.42 -12.95
N GLY A 113 9.25 -2.47 -13.74
CA GLY A 113 10.65 -2.05 -13.59
C GLY A 113 10.95 -1.40 -12.24
N VAL A 114 10.04 -0.55 -11.73
CA VAL A 114 10.18 0.06 -10.38
C VAL A 114 10.23 -1.02 -9.31
N LEU A 115 9.43 -2.08 -9.44
CA LEU A 115 9.36 -3.17 -8.48
C LEU A 115 10.55 -4.15 -8.61
N ALA A 116 11.04 -4.37 -9.84
CA ALA A 116 12.21 -5.21 -10.11
C ALA A 116 13.53 -4.57 -9.65
N MET A 117 13.60 -3.24 -9.68
CA MET A 117 14.80 -2.46 -9.30
C MET A 117 16.04 -2.81 -10.15
N ASP A 118 15.85 -3.11 -11.43
CA ASP A 118 16.90 -3.53 -12.37
C ASP A 118 17.24 -2.47 -13.43
N GLY A 119 16.62 -1.28 -13.34
CA GLY A 119 16.81 -0.18 -14.28
C GLY A 119 15.88 -0.22 -15.49
N SER A 120 15.06 -1.26 -15.66
CA SER A 120 14.11 -1.39 -16.77
C SER A 120 13.00 -0.33 -16.74
N GLU A 121 12.84 0.39 -15.63
CA GLU A 121 11.89 1.50 -15.53
C GLU A 121 12.39 2.79 -16.20
N CYS A 122 13.67 2.88 -16.58
CA CYS A 122 14.26 4.13 -17.09
C CYS A 122 13.59 4.67 -18.36
N GLU A 123 13.43 3.82 -19.37
CA GLU A 123 12.80 4.19 -20.63
C GLU A 123 11.29 4.49 -20.48
N PRO A 124 10.46 3.63 -19.85
CA PRO A 124 9.06 3.94 -19.66
C PRO A 124 8.83 5.13 -18.71
N ARG A 125 9.72 5.39 -17.75
CA ARG A 125 9.70 6.62 -16.92
C ARG A 125 9.85 7.87 -17.77
N GLN A 126 10.81 7.87 -18.69
CA GLN A 126 11.04 9.00 -19.59
C GLN A 126 9.83 9.20 -20.51
N GLU A 127 9.29 8.13 -21.08
CA GLU A 127 8.11 8.20 -21.93
C GLU A 127 6.86 8.72 -21.18
N ILE A 128 6.66 8.31 -19.92
CA ILE A 128 5.59 8.84 -19.07
C ILE A 128 5.79 10.34 -18.81
N PHE A 129 7.03 10.76 -18.51
CA PHE A 129 7.35 12.16 -18.30
C PHE A 129 7.05 13.00 -19.56
N ASP A 130 7.45 12.53 -20.73
CA ASP A 130 7.26 13.26 -21.99
C ASP A 130 5.77 13.36 -22.37
N ARG A 131 4.97 12.33 -22.09
CA ARG A 131 3.54 12.28 -22.47
C ARG A 131 2.60 12.91 -21.45
N TYR A 132 2.86 12.69 -20.16
CA TYR A 132 1.94 13.03 -19.06
C TYR A 132 2.53 14.03 -18.06
N GLY A 133 3.84 14.27 -18.11
CA GLY A 133 4.53 15.21 -17.24
C GLY A 133 4.88 14.65 -15.86
N VAL A 134 5.62 15.45 -15.11
CA VAL A 134 6.17 15.09 -13.79
C VAL A 134 5.09 14.77 -12.74
N THR A 135 3.94 15.43 -12.81
CA THR A 135 2.84 15.21 -11.86
C THR A 135 2.33 13.78 -11.94
N THR A 136 2.15 13.25 -13.14
CA THR A 136 1.72 11.86 -13.33
C THR A 136 2.77 10.88 -12.85
N LEU A 137 4.04 11.13 -13.14
CA LEU A 137 5.12 10.30 -12.63
C LEU A 137 5.15 10.25 -11.08
N ALA A 138 4.94 11.39 -10.43
CA ALA A 138 4.88 11.47 -8.97
C ALA A 138 3.67 10.73 -8.40
N GLU A 139 2.48 10.93 -8.96
CA GLU A 139 1.26 10.25 -8.50
C GLU A 139 1.33 8.73 -8.71
N LEU A 140 1.90 8.25 -9.83
CA LEU A 140 2.17 6.83 -10.06
C LEU A 140 3.16 6.27 -9.03
N SER A 141 4.23 7.00 -8.73
CA SER A 141 5.22 6.60 -7.72
C SER A 141 4.58 6.46 -6.34
N LEU A 142 3.68 7.38 -5.96
CA LEU A 142 2.91 7.30 -4.72
C LEU A 142 1.94 6.10 -4.73
N ALA A 143 1.28 5.82 -5.86
CA ALA A 143 0.39 4.69 -6.00
C ALA A 143 1.13 3.35 -5.80
N ILE A 144 2.32 3.20 -6.41
CA ILE A 144 3.17 2.02 -6.25
C ILE A 144 3.63 1.90 -4.80
N ALA A 145 4.27 2.94 -4.25
CA ALA A 145 4.82 2.90 -2.90
C ALA A 145 3.74 2.59 -1.84
N SER A 146 2.57 3.21 -1.95
CA SER A 146 1.48 3.00 -1.00
C SER A 146 0.83 1.62 -1.13
N ALA A 147 0.73 1.07 -2.34
CA ALA A 147 0.18 -0.28 -2.57
C ALA A 147 1.04 -1.37 -1.90
N ARG A 148 2.34 -1.15 -1.66
CA ARG A 148 3.21 -2.12 -0.95
C ARG A 148 2.99 -2.17 0.57
N VAL A 149 2.39 -1.12 1.15
CA VAL A 149 2.22 -1.03 2.62
C VAL A 149 1.21 -2.07 3.13
N PHE A 150 0.08 -2.25 2.45
CA PHE A 150 -0.97 -3.18 2.91
C PHE A 150 -0.51 -4.65 2.91
N PRO A 151 0.10 -5.18 1.82
CA PRO A 151 0.67 -6.53 1.82
C PRO A 151 1.70 -6.72 2.92
N THR A 152 2.58 -5.75 3.12
CA THR A 152 3.62 -5.81 4.14
C THR A 152 3.04 -5.92 5.56
N ILE A 153 2.07 -5.07 5.90
CA ILE A 153 1.40 -5.12 7.21
C ILE A 153 0.65 -6.45 7.39
N LYS A 154 -0.15 -6.84 6.39
CA LYS A 154 -0.90 -8.10 6.43
C LYS A 154 0.02 -9.31 6.62
N ARG A 155 1.12 -9.37 5.86
CA ARG A 155 2.11 -10.44 5.96
C ARG A 155 2.81 -10.47 7.31
N GLY A 156 3.21 -9.30 7.82
CA GLY A 156 3.82 -9.19 9.15
C GLY A 156 2.90 -9.63 10.29
N LEU A 157 1.58 -9.44 10.14
CA LEU A 157 0.56 -9.88 11.08
C LEU A 157 0.06 -11.32 10.83
N GLY A 158 0.58 -12.02 9.82
CA GLY A 158 0.13 -13.39 9.51
C GLY A 158 -1.24 -13.47 8.82
N HIS A 159 -1.71 -12.42 8.17
CA HIS A 159 -2.96 -12.41 7.36
C HIS A 159 -2.73 -12.89 5.92
N SER A 160 -1.50 -13.22 5.54
CA SER A 160 -1.12 -13.61 4.17
C SER A 160 -1.10 -15.13 3.94
N VAL A 161 -1.93 -15.90 4.66
CA VAL A 161 -1.87 -17.38 4.66
C VAL A 161 -3.00 -18.09 3.93
N SER A 162 -3.97 -17.38 3.38
CA SER A 162 -5.04 -18.03 2.60
C SER A 162 -4.75 -17.88 1.12
N CYS A 163 -4.32 -18.99 0.50
CA CYS A 163 -4.55 -19.27 -0.91
C CYS A 163 -6.06 -19.37 -1.14
N ALA A 164 -6.78 -18.25 -1.23
CA ALA A 164 -8.04 -18.27 -1.95
C ALA A 164 -7.70 -18.03 -3.44
N ALA A 165 -8.64 -18.32 -4.33
CA ALA A 165 -8.46 -17.98 -5.73
C ALA A 165 -9.02 -16.56 -5.96
N VAL A 166 -8.25 -15.69 -6.62
CA VAL A 166 -8.78 -14.43 -7.17
C VAL A 166 -10.01 -14.79 -7.98
N LYS A 167 -11.17 -14.26 -7.62
CA LYS A 167 -12.42 -14.52 -8.34
C LYS A 167 -12.61 -13.37 -9.34
N PRO A 168 -12.37 -13.59 -10.65
CA PRO A 168 -12.80 -12.65 -11.65
C PRO A 168 -14.33 -12.71 -11.75
N ALA A 169 -15.02 -11.98 -10.89
CA ALA A 169 -16.40 -11.63 -11.15
C ALA A 169 -16.36 -10.68 -12.36
N VAL A 170 -16.90 -11.13 -13.50
CA VAL A 170 -16.87 -10.49 -14.84
C VAL A 170 -15.68 -10.88 -15.73
N LEU A 171 -15.44 -12.19 -15.91
CA LEU A 171 -14.83 -12.74 -17.14
C LEU A 171 -15.46 -14.10 -17.51
N LEU A 172 -16.79 -14.14 -17.66
CA LEU A 172 -17.45 -15.28 -18.30
C LEU A 172 -17.57 -15.00 -19.80
N ALA A 173 -16.45 -15.14 -20.53
CA ALA A 173 -16.39 -15.50 -21.96
C ALA A 173 -14.97 -15.44 -22.55
N ARG A 174 -13.96 -16.03 -21.88
CA ARG A 174 -12.80 -16.63 -22.55
C ARG A 174 -12.01 -17.41 -21.49
N GLU A 175 -11.66 -18.64 -21.80
CA GLU A 175 -10.82 -19.48 -20.96
C GLU A 175 -9.50 -18.75 -20.67
N VAL A 176 -9.40 -18.13 -19.50
CA VAL A 176 -8.12 -17.74 -18.92
C VAL A 176 -7.55 -19.02 -18.33
N SER A 177 -6.48 -19.53 -18.95
CA SER A 177 -5.76 -20.71 -18.47
C SER A 177 -5.45 -20.55 -16.97
N PRO A 178 -5.64 -21.60 -16.15
CA PRO A 178 -5.18 -21.59 -14.77
C PRO A 178 -3.69 -21.20 -14.74
N TRP A 179 -3.37 -20.22 -13.89
CA TRP A 179 -2.00 -19.79 -13.65
C TRP A 179 -1.23 -20.97 -13.05
N GLN A 180 -0.37 -21.60 -13.85
CA GLN A 180 0.55 -22.66 -13.40
C GLN A 180 1.97 -22.08 -13.26
N GLY A 181 2.20 -21.37 -12.15
CA GLY A 181 3.53 -21.03 -11.66
C GLY A 181 3.89 -21.96 -10.50
N GLY A 182 4.42 -23.14 -10.82
CA GLY A 182 4.91 -24.12 -9.86
C GLY A 182 6.37 -23.91 -9.44
N GLY A 183 6.74 -24.50 -8.29
CA GLY A 183 8.12 -24.60 -7.86
C GLY A 183 8.28 -25.04 -6.41
N GLU A 184 7.95 -26.30 -6.13
CA GLU A 184 8.27 -26.99 -4.88
C GLU A 184 9.72 -26.72 -4.45
N ARG A 185 9.92 -26.03 -3.33
CA ARG A 185 11.13 -26.18 -2.50
C ARG A 185 10.69 -26.26 -1.05
N GLY A 186 11.08 -27.38 -0.45
CA GLY A 186 10.59 -27.87 0.82
C GLY A 186 10.71 -26.87 1.97
N ALA A 187 9.75 -27.01 2.88
CA ALA A 187 9.81 -26.46 4.21
C ALA A 187 11.14 -26.85 4.88
N VAL A 188 12.08 -25.90 4.95
CA VAL A 188 13.17 -25.96 5.93
C VAL A 188 12.76 -25.06 7.08
N TRP A 189 12.35 -25.72 8.15
CA TRP A 189 12.20 -25.15 9.47
C TRP A 189 13.56 -24.63 9.95
N CYS A 190 13.69 -23.32 10.13
CA CYS A 190 14.77 -22.76 10.95
C CYS A 190 14.18 -22.32 12.28
N LEU A 191 14.19 -23.24 13.25
CA LEU A 191 14.22 -22.91 14.67
C LEU A 191 15.63 -22.44 15.06
N PRO A 192 15.77 -21.60 16.10
CA PRO A 192 17.03 -20.95 16.45
C PRO A 192 17.95 -21.90 17.24
N GLY A 193 19.20 -22.03 16.79
CA GLY A 193 20.22 -22.85 17.43
C GLY A 193 21.59 -22.16 17.44
N ALA A 194 22.09 -21.96 18.65
CA ALA A 194 23.33 -21.33 19.09
C ALA A 194 24.66 -21.71 18.40
N LEU A 195 25.59 -20.73 18.43
CA LEU A 195 27.05 -20.77 18.58
C LEU A 195 27.89 -21.76 17.72
N MET A 196 28.88 -21.24 16.99
CA MET A 196 30.30 -21.16 17.40
C MET A 196 31.16 -20.46 16.33
N ALA A 197 32.31 -19.96 16.77
CA ALA A 197 33.19 -18.96 16.18
C ALA A 197 34.23 -19.46 15.14
N GLY A 198 34.91 -18.49 14.53
CA GLY A 198 36.19 -18.60 13.81
C GLY A 198 36.03 -18.50 12.29
N ASP A 199 36.84 -17.82 11.49
CA ASP A 199 37.94 -16.86 11.69
C ASP A 199 38.17 -16.19 10.31
N GLU A 200 38.79 -15.00 10.31
CA GLU A 200 39.52 -14.37 9.18
C GLU A 200 38.76 -13.81 7.95
N ALA A 201 38.73 -12.48 7.88
CA ALA A 201 38.76 -11.68 6.64
C ALA A 201 40.23 -11.55 6.16
N PRO A 202 40.56 -11.29 4.86
CA PRO A 202 40.30 -9.99 4.17
C PRO A 202 39.92 -10.21 2.68
N SER A 203 39.46 -9.26 1.85
CA SER A 203 40.04 -7.97 1.51
C SER A 203 39.09 -7.12 0.65
N GLN A 204 38.99 -5.84 1.00
CA GLN A 204 38.75 -4.65 0.18
C GLN A 204 38.27 -4.81 -1.28
N VAL A 205 37.05 -4.31 -1.53
CA VAL A 205 36.76 -3.38 -2.63
C VAL A 205 35.91 -2.24 -2.05
N HIS A 206 36.57 -1.23 -1.50
CA HIS A 206 35.96 0.06 -1.16
C HIS A 206 36.39 1.07 -2.22
N GLY A 207 35.49 1.34 -3.17
CA GLY A 207 35.67 2.33 -4.23
C GLY A 207 34.54 3.34 -4.23
N ALA A 208 34.74 4.42 -3.47
CA ALA A 208 34.23 5.77 -3.70
C ALA A 208 32.72 6.00 -3.99
N TYR A 209 31.95 6.24 -2.93
CA TYR A 209 30.97 7.33 -2.91
C TYR A 209 31.18 8.17 -1.65
N LYS A 210 32.19 9.05 -1.71
CA LYS A 210 32.30 10.21 -0.82
C LYS A 210 31.53 11.37 -1.45
N THR A 211 30.27 11.51 -1.07
CA THR A 211 29.64 12.83 -0.91
C THR A 211 28.78 12.74 0.34
N GLN A 212 29.29 13.38 1.38
CA GLN A 212 28.62 13.58 2.66
C GLN A 212 27.34 14.37 2.44
N ASP A 213 26.22 13.82 2.90
CA ASP A 213 25.24 14.60 3.63
C ASP A 213 24.74 13.74 4.80
N HIS A 214 25.01 14.25 5.99
CA HIS A 214 24.76 13.59 7.26
C HIS A 214 23.25 13.54 7.54
N LEU A 215 22.56 12.47 7.14
CA LEU A 215 21.21 12.11 7.64
C LEU A 215 21.29 11.18 8.85
N VAL A 216 22.26 11.42 9.72
CA VAL A 216 22.35 10.78 11.02
C VAL A 216 21.92 11.81 12.06
N TRP A 217 20.85 11.45 12.79
CA TRP A 217 20.27 12.15 13.95
C TRP A 217 19.33 13.35 13.71
N VAL A 218 18.04 13.06 13.42
CA VAL A 218 16.94 13.97 13.79
C VAL A 218 15.73 13.22 14.40
N PRO A 219 15.82 12.57 15.59
CA PRO A 219 14.63 12.01 16.24
C PRO A 219 13.81 13.07 17.01
N ARG A 220 14.46 14.15 17.46
CA ARG A 220 13.87 15.06 18.47
C ARG A 220 13.11 16.26 17.89
N TYR A 221 13.49 16.75 16.70
CA TYR A 221 12.89 17.95 16.11
C TYR A 221 11.59 17.67 15.31
N ARG A 222 11.34 16.42 14.88
CA ARG A 222 10.15 16.04 14.10
C ARG A 222 8.86 15.86 14.90
N ARG A 223 8.90 15.77 16.24
CA ARG A 223 7.68 15.61 17.05
C ARG A 223 6.74 16.83 16.95
N ASN A 224 7.26 18.05 16.89
CA ASN A 224 6.39 19.24 16.95
C ASN A 224 5.75 19.61 15.60
N ILE A 225 6.39 19.32 14.47
CA ILE A 225 5.88 19.67 13.13
C ILE A 225 4.82 18.67 12.65
N LEU A 226 5.00 17.37 12.92
CA LEU A 226 4.03 16.33 12.55
C LEU A 226 2.76 16.37 13.40
N VAL A 227 2.84 16.77 14.68
CA VAL A 227 1.69 16.75 15.59
C VAL A 227 0.61 17.78 15.20
N LEU A 228 1.00 18.97 14.72
CA LEU A 228 0.03 19.97 14.23
C LEU A 228 -0.71 19.51 12.97
N GLY A 229 0.01 18.92 11.99
CA GLY A 229 -0.60 18.39 10.77
C GLY A 229 -1.49 17.16 11.02
N ILE A 230 -1.10 16.32 11.99
CA ILE A 230 -1.90 15.16 12.41
C ILE A 230 -3.15 15.61 13.15
N ALA A 231 -3.07 16.60 14.05
CA ALA A 231 -4.24 17.13 14.75
C ALA A 231 -5.27 17.71 13.78
N GLU A 232 -4.82 18.48 12.78
CA GLU A 232 -5.71 19.06 11.76
C GLU A 232 -6.32 17.99 10.83
N SER A 233 -5.54 16.97 10.47
CA SER A 233 -6.02 15.84 9.67
C SER A 233 -7.02 14.98 10.44
N LEU A 234 -6.73 14.70 11.72
CA LEU A 234 -7.62 13.97 12.61
C LEU A 234 -8.91 14.77 12.85
N LYS A 235 -8.82 16.09 13.00
CA LYS A 235 -9.97 16.99 13.13
C LYS A 235 -10.85 16.94 11.89
N LYS A 236 -10.29 17.02 10.67
CA LYS A 236 -11.08 16.88 9.42
C LYS A 236 -11.79 15.54 9.31
N VAL A 237 -11.09 14.45 9.66
CA VAL A 237 -11.68 13.10 9.66
C VAL A 237 -12.79 12.99 10.69
N LEU A 238 -12.61 13.54 11.90
CA LEU A 238 -13.61 13.50 12.97
C LEU A 238 -14.80 14.45 12.72
N CYS A 239 -14.59 15.62 12.12
CA CYS A 239 -15.67 16.53 11.74
C CYS A 239 -16.58 15.91 10.68
N GLY A 240 -16.03 15.21 9.68
CA GLY A 240 -16.84 14.46 8.71
C GLY A 240 -17.67 13.32 9.33
N VAL A 241 -17.21 12.77 10.46
CA VAL A 241 -17.99 11.78 11.24
C VAL A 241 -19.18 12.43 11.96
N GLY A 242 -19.02 13.67 12.46
CA GLY A 242 -20.10 14.40 13.14
C GLY A 242 -21.24 14.84 12.23
N GLU A 243 -20.96 15.11 10.95
CA GLU A 243 -21.97 15.50 9.94
C GLU A 243 -22.87 14.33 9.50
N LEU A 244 -22.35 13.09 9.55
CA LEU A 244 -23.07 11.89 9.10
C LEU A 244 -23.79 11.16 10.25
N HIS A 245 -23.37 11.38 11.49
CA HIS A 245 -23.88 10.69 12.69
C HIS A 245 -23.99 11.67 13.89
N PRO A 246 -24.99 12.56 13.90
CA PRO A 246 -25.18 13.57 14.95
C PRO A 246 -25.40 12.96 16.36
N GLU A 247 -25.82 11.71 16.45
CA GLU A 247 -26.01 10.96 17.70
C GLU A 247 -24.70 10.70 18.47
N LEU A 248 -23.54 10.75 17.81
CA LEU A 248 -22.22 10.66 18.46
C LEU A 248 -21.75 12.00 19.05
N VAL A 249 -22.35 13.11 18.61
CA VAL A 249 -22.02 14.49 19.05
C VAL A 249 -23.03 14.98 20.10
N ALA A 250 -24.27 14.50 20.07
CA ALA A 250 -25.33 14.88 21.01
C ALA A 250 -25.11 14.37 22.45
N GLY A 251 -24.14 13.49 22.68
CA GLY A 251 -23.83 12.89 23.98
C GLY A 251 -22.60 13.48 24.67
N GLY A 252 -22.55 14.81 24.84
CA GLY A 252 -21.59 15.48 25.74
C GLY A 252 -20.54 16.32 25.03
N ASN A 253 -20.40 17.57 25.48
CA ASN A 253 -19.40 18.54 25.07
C ASN A 253 -18.03 17.90 24.82
N LEU A 254 -17.62 17.82 23.56
CA LEU A 254 -16.21 17.72 23.20
C LEU A 254 -15.57 19.11 23.29
N GLU A 255 -15.62 19.72 24.49
CA GLU A 255 -14.63 20.73 24.84
C GLU A 255 -13.33 19.99 25.14
N TRP A 256 -12.40 20.08 24.20
CA TRP A 256 -11.07 19.50 24.33
C TRP A 256 -10.27 20.30 25.38
N SER A 257 -10.30 19.86 26.64
CA SER A 257 -9.53 20.45 27.76
C SER A 257 -8.24 19.67 28.07
N GLY A 258 -7.87 18.70 27.22
CA GLY A 258 -6.72 17.82 27.44
C GLY A 258 -5.38 18.51 27.21
N THR A 259 -4.75 19.03 28.26
CA THR A 259 -3.30 19.23 28.23
C THR A 259 -2.66 17.84 28.13
N ILE A 260 -2.01 17.53 27.00
CA ILE A 260 -1.25 16.28 26.85
C ILE A 260 -0.06 16.35 27.82
N SER A 261 -0.22 15.77 29.01
CA SER A 261 0.88 15.56 29.93
C SER A 261 1.80 14.49 29.35
N ILE A 262 3.02 14.91 29.02
CA ILE A 262 4.08 14.07 28.47
C ILE A 262 4.65 13.24 29.63
N CYS A 263 4.36 11.94 29.69
CA CYS A 263 5.18 11.02 30.50
C CYS A 263 6.53 10.80 29.79
N PRO A 264 7.67 10.98 30.49
CA PRO A 264 8.98 10.87 29.88
C PRO A 264 9.56 9.47 30.10
N TRP A 265 9.33 8.54 29.17
CA TRP A 265 10.17 7.33 29.00
C TRP A 265 10.25 6.99 27.51
#